data_AF-A0A367YIA6-F1
#
_entry.id   AF-A0A367YIA6-F1
#
_cell.length_a   1.000
_cell.length_b   1.000
_cell.length_c   1.000
_cell.angle_alpha   90.00
_cell.angle_beta   90.00
_cell.angle_gamma   90.00
#
_symmetry.space_group_name_H-M   'P 1'
#
loop_
_entity.id
_entity.type
_entity.pdbx_description
1 polymer ?
#
loop_
_entity_poly.entity_id
_entity_poly.type
_entity_poly.pdbx_seq_one_letter_code
_entity_poly.pdbx_strand_id
1 'polypeptide(L)'
;MDFDHGYEKIALSKQDYSEVFDNVLRSAMDKLNLHLPASGKDPLKNDVSAILEEFLVDGFDSSKFSVLADGRDLDDKAIQDVILLRTLENVEQIDPEVTSKLRNVLQDFEIETVEVTKWRREAPIKASDVYRDVITKVDEQVSEIVTQIEKDAESTYNETKEPEQVNEEESDETSKSYNEHLELLEESSRLLLGLRVEVEAYNTTFEFLNDAYKRQSLEVGNSGNNGEHR
;
A
#
# COMPACT_ATOMS: atom_id res chain seq x y z
N MET A 1 -57.74 -27.77 -69.91
CA MET A 1 -58.70 -27.58 -68.81
C MET A 1 -58.07 -26.51 -67.94
N ASP A 2 -58.20 -25.26 -68.37
CA ASP A 2 -57.71 -24.13 -67.62
C ASP A 2 -58.72 -23.89 -66.52
N PHE A 3 -58.32 -24.11 -65.28
CA PHE A 3 -59.09 -23.67 -64.14
C PHE A 3 -59.00 -22.15 -64.11
N ASP A 4 -59.94 -21.49 -64.76
CA ASP A 4 -60.33 -20.12 -64.44
C ASP A 4 -60.85 -20.18 -63.00
N HIS A 5 -59.95 -19.95 -62.06
CA HIS A 5 -60.33 -19.90 -60.68
C HIS A 5 -61.04 -18.55 -60.49
N GLY A 6 -62.37 -18.61 -60.48
CA GLY A 6 -63.25 -17.47 -60.25
C GLY A 6 -63.15 -16.92 -58.83
N TYR A 7 -61.99 -16.35 -58.48
CA TYR A 7 -61.86 -15.47 -57.33
C TYR A 7 -62.08 -14.03 -57.80
N GLU A 8 -63.11 -13.40 -57.25
CA GLU A 8 -63.35 -11.97 -57.40
C GLU A 8 -62.26 -11.21 -56.65
N LYS A 9 -61.32 -10.61 -57.39
CA LYS A 9 -60.32 -9.72 -56.81
C LYS A 9 -61.00 -8.45 -56.32
N ILE A 10 -60.68 -8.03 -55.09
CA ILE A 10 -61.23 -6.81 -54.52
C ILE A 10 -60.55 -5.62 -55.19
N ALA A 11 -61.31 -4.83 -55.95
CA ALA A 11 -60.82 -3.59 -56.53
C ALA A 11 -60.78 -2.49 -55.47
N LEU A 12 -59.58 -2.03 -55.12
CA LEU A 12 -59.35 -0.94 -54.16
C LEU A 12 -58.43 0.10 -54.80
N SER A 13 -58.56 1.38 -54.43
CA SER A 13 -57.50 2.32 -54.75
C SER A 13 -56.29 2.08 -53.85
N LYS A 14 -55.09 2.47 -54.28
CA LYS A 14 -53.89 2.40 -53.43
C LYS A 14 -54.05 3.23 -52.15
N GLN A 15 -54.75 4.35 -52.26
CA GLN A 15 -55.05 5.21 -51.11
C GLN A 15 -55.95 4.47 -50.11
N ASP A 16 -57.06 3.89 -50.59
CA ASP A 16 -57.99 3.13 -49.73
C ASP A 16 -57.30 1.95 -49.06
N TYR A 17 -56.42 1.25 -49.79
CA TYR A 17 -55.65 0.13 -49.25
C TYR A 17 -54.70 0.57 -48.12
N SER A 18 -54.03 1.71 -48.28
CA SER A 18 -53.20 2.32 -47.23
C SER A 18 -54.04 2.82 -46.05
N GLU A 19 -55.21 3.41 -46.30
CA GLU A 19 -56.09 3.88 -45.22
C GLU A 19 -56.64 2.72 -44.38
N VAL A 20 -56.97 1.59 -45.02
CA VAL A 20 -57.36 0.36 -44.31
C VAL A 20 -56.22 -0.15 -43.44
N PHE A 21 -54.98 -0.17 -43.96
CA PHE A 21 -53.80 -0.55 -43.19
C PHE A 21 -53.60 0.36 -41.96
N ASP A 22 -53.64 1.68 -42.15
CA ASP A 22 -53.47 2.65 -41.07
C ASP A 22 -54.57 2.54 -40.02
N ASN A 23 -55.82 2.33 -40.44
CA ASN A 23 -56.94 2.18 -39.52
C ASN A 23 -56.81 0.90 -38.67
N VAL A 24 -56.34 -0.20 -39.28
CA VAL A 24 -56.07 -1.45 -38.57
C VAL A 24 -54.91 -1.29 -37.60
N LEU A 25 -53.80 -0.68 -38.04
CA LEU A 25 -52.63 -0.41 -37.21
C LEU A 25 -52.97 0.49 -36.03
N ARG A 26 -53.71 1.58 -36.26
CA ARG A 26 -54.17 2.49 -35.21
C ARG A 26 -55.09 1.80 -34.21
N SER A 27 -56.08 1.03 -34.68
CA SER A 27 -56.97 0.26 -33.81
C SER A 27 -56.21 -0.76 -32.97
N ALA A 28 -55.22 -1.42 -33.55
CA ALA A 28 -54.36 -2.36 -32.85
C ALA A 28 -53.46 -1.67 -31.81
N MET A 29 -52.88 -0.52 -32.13
CA MET A 29 -52.11 0.30 -31.19
C MET A 29 -52.99 0.87 -30.07
N ASP A 30 -54.21 1.33 -30.36
CA ASP A 30 -55.17 1.81 -29.37
C ASP A 30 -55.56 0.68 -28.41
N LYS A 31 -55.78 -0.54 -28.94
CA LYS A 31 -56.03 -1.73 -28.12
C LYS A 31 -54.80 -2.13 -27.30
N LEU A 32 -53.60 -2.04 -27.86
CA LEU A 32 -52.35 -2.28 -27.15
C LEU A 32 -52.18 -1.28 -25.99
N ASN A 33 -52.44 0.00 -26.23
CA ASN A 33 -52.37 1.07 -25.24
C ASN A 33 -53.43 0.95 -24.14
N LEU A 34 -54.58 0.32 -24.44
CA LEU A 34 -55.61 0.04 -23.44
C LEU A 34 -55.21 -1.11 -22.50
N HIS A 35 -54.54 -2.14 -23.02
CA HIS A 35 -54.14 -3.32 -22.25
C HIS A 35 -52.77 -3.19 -21.59
N LEU A 36 -51.87 -2.39 -22.15
CA LEU A 36 -50.59 -2.03 -21.56
C LEU A 36 -50.60 -0.54 -21.21
N PRO A 37 -50.65 -0.17 -19.90
CA PRO A 37 -50.66 1.23 -19.51
C PRO A 37 -49.39 1.93 -19.99
N ALA A 38 -49.53 3.15 -20.51
CA ALA A 38 -48.45 3.99 -21.05
C ALA A 38 -47.50 4.55 -19.97
N SER A 39 -47.32 3.86 -18.84
CA SER A 39 -46.49 4.30 -17.74
C SER A 39 -45.04 3.87 -17.95
N GLY A 40 -44.32 4.62 -18.78
CA GLY A 40 -42.90 4.43 -19.05
C GLY A 40 -42.59 3.65 -20.33
N LYS A 41 -41.34 3.77 -20.82
CA LYS A 41 -40.79 2.94 -21.91
C LYS A 41 -40.68 1.49 -21.42
N ASP A 42 -41.79 0.77 -21.44
CA ASP A 42 -41.84 -0.66 -21.16
C ASP A 42 -41.23 -1.43 -22.36
N PRO A 43 -40.15 -2.20 -22.17
CA PRO A 43 -39.57 -3.01 -23.24
C PRO A 43 -40.58 -4.01 -23.82
N LEU A 44 -41.49 -4.56 -22.99
CA LEU A 44 -42.49 -5.53 -23.45
C LEU A 44 -43.47 -4.89 -24.44
N LYS A 45 -43.82 -3.62 -24.24
CA LYS A 45 -44.71 -2.89 -25.14
C LYS A 45 -44.07 -2.71 -26.53
N ASN A 46 -42.77 -2.41 -26.57
CA ASN A 46 -42.03 -2.23 -27.81
C ASN A 46 -41.87 -3.55 -28.57
N ASP A 47 -41.61 -4.65 -27.84
CA ASP A 47 -41.51 -5.98 -28.45
C ASP A 47 -42.84 -6.42 -29.05
N VAL A 48 -43.94 -6.22 -28.31
CA VAL A 48 -45.28 -6.56 -28.79
C VAL A 48 -45.72 -5.65 -29.95
N SER A 49 -45.37 -4.36 -29.93
CA SER A 49 -45.67 -3.48 -31.07
C SER A 49 -44.90 -3.91 -32.33
N ALA A 50 -43.63 -4.29 -32.20
CA ALA A 50 -42.84 -4.77 -33.32
C ALA A 50 -43.41 -6.08 -33.92
N ILE A 51 -43.76 -7.05 -33.08
CA ILE A 51 -44.40 -8.30 -33.52
C ILE A 51 -45.74 -8.03 -34.21
N LEU A 52 -46.52 -7.07 -33.70
CA LEU A 52 -47.80 -6.72 -34.28
C LEU A 52 -47.64 -6.03 -35.64
N GLU A 53 -46.67 -5.12 -35.77
CA GLU A 53 -46.33 -4.50 -37.04
C GLU A 53 -45.89 -5.53 -38.08
N GLU A 54 -45.01 -6.47 -37.71
CA GLU A 54 -44.57 -7.58 -38.58
C GLU A 54 -45.77 -8.46 -39.00
N PHE A 55 -46.63 -8.84 -38.06
CA PHE A 55 -47.82 -9.63 -38.35
C PHE A 55 -48.79 -8.93 -39.31
N LEU A 56 -48.99 -7.62 -39.15
CA LEU A 56 -49.83 -6.83 -40.06
C LEU A 56 -49.20 -6.73 -41.45
N VAL A 57 -47.89 -6.54 -41.54
CA VAL A 57 -47.17 -6.52 -42.82
C VAL A 57 -47.30 -7.86 -43.54
N ASP A 58 -47.09 -8.98 -42.84
CA ASP A 58 -47.22 -10.33 -43.42
C ASP A 58 -48.67 -10.65 -43.83
N GLY A 59 -49.64 -10.23 -43.01
CA GLY A 59 -51.07 -10.42 -43.29
C GLY A 59 -51.52 -9.64 -44.53
N PHE A 60 -51.08 -8.38 -44.65
CA PHE A 60 -51.34 -7.59 -45.85
C PHE A 60 -50.57 -8.16 -47.04
N ASP A 61 -49.31 -8.59 -46.88
CA ASP A 61 -48.52 -9.15 -47.98
C ASP A 61 -49.14 -10.44 -48.54
N SER A 62 -49.79 -11.23 -47.68
CA SER A 62 -50.60 -12.37 -48.10
C SER A 62 -51.90 -11.94 -48.80
N SER A 63 -52.46 -10.77 -48.43
CA SER A 63 -53.67 -10.22 -49.03
C SER A 63 -53.45 -9.62 -50.43
N LYS A 64 -52.21 -9.32 -50.87
CA LYS A 64 -51.95 -8.71 -52.19
C LYS A 64 -52.52 -9.50 -53.35
N PHE A 65 -52.45 -10.83 -53.28
CA PHE A 65 -52.91 -11.73 -54.34
C PHE A 65 -54.43 -11.68 -54.56
N SER A 66 -55.18 -11.12 -53.60
CA SER A 66 -56.64 -11.00 -53.61
C SER A 66 -57.13 -9.57 -53.88
N VAL A 67 -56.23 -8.59 -54.00
CA VAL A 67 -56.57 -7.17 -54.15
C VAL A 67 -55.99 -6.61 -55.43
N LEU A 68 -56.79 -5.83 -56.14
CA LEU A 68 -56.44 -5.17 -57.38
C LEU A 68 -56.39 -3.66 -57.15
N ALA A 69 -55.17 -3.09 -57.17
CA ALA A 69 -54.94 -1.70 -56.81
C ALA A 69 -54.93 -0.80 -58.06
N ASP A 70 -55.87 0.14 -58.17
CA ASP A 70 -56.02 1.04 -59.32
C ASP A 70 -55.96 0.32 -60.68
N GLY A 71 -56.63 -0.83 -60.82
CA GLY A 71 -56.65 -1.58 -62.08
C GLY A 71 -55.45 -2.49 -62.33
N ARG A 72 -54.48 -2.57 -61.41
CA ARG A 72 -53.23 -3.35 -61.58
C ARG A 72 -53.06 -4.37 -60.46
N ASP A 73 -52.48 -5.51 -60.82
CA ASP A 73 -52.06 -6.51 -59.85
C ASP A 73 -50.88 -6.02 -59.02
N LEU A 74 -50.86 -6.41 -57.74
CA LEU A 74 -49.80 -6.08 -56.80
C LEU A 74 -48.74 -7.18 -56.67
N ASP A 75 -48.83 -8.24 -57.46
CA ASP A 75 -47.99 -9.45 -57.38
C ASP A 75 -46.48 -9.18 -57.44
N ASP A 76 -46.06 -8.16 -58.20
CA ASP A 76 -44.64 -7.83 -58.44
C ASP A 76 -44.05 -6.82 -57.43
N LYS A 77 -44.85 -6.28 -56.50
CA LYS A 77 -44.39 -5.27 -55.52
C LYS A 77 -44.48 -5.78 -54.10
N ALA A 78 -43.42 -5.59 -53.32
CA ALA A 78 -43.49 -5.75 -51.88
C ALA A 78 -44.47 -4.71 -51.32
N ILE A 79 -45.38 -5.14 -50.45
CA ILE A 79 -46.34 -4.22 -49.82
C ILE A 79 -45.63 -3.15 -49.02
N GLN A 80 -44.48 -3.49 -48.45
CA GLN A 80 -43.59 -2.52 -47.80
C GLN A 80 -43.33 -1.33 -48.73
N ASP A 81 -43.05 -1.51 -50.02
CA ASP A 81 -42.82 -0.38 -50.93
C ASP A 81 -44.09 0.46 -51.16
N VAL A 82 -45.27 -0.17 -51.18
CA VAL A 82 -46.55 0.54 -51.39
C VAL A 82 -46.95 1.35 -50.15
N ILE A 83 -46.67 0.83 -48.96
CA ILE A 83 -46.91 1.49 -47.66
C ILE A 83 -45.81 2.53 -47.39
N LEU A 84 -44.54 2.21 -47.64
CA LEU A 84 -43.38 3.07 -47.41
C LEU A 84 -43.32 4.26 -48.36
N LEU A 85 -43.91 4.15 -49.57
CA LEU A 85 -44.06 5.31 -50.45
C LEU A 85 -44.88 6.44 -49.81
N ARG A 86 -45.71 6.15 -48.79
CA ARG A 86 -46.38 7.16 -47.95
C ARG A 86 -45.57 7.53 -46.71
N THR A 87 -44.78 6.61 -46.14
CA THR A 87 -43.88 6.95 -45.02
C THR A 87 -42.72 7.85 -45.45
N LEU A 88 -42.37 7.89 -46.73
CA LEU A 88 -41.46 8.89 -47.29
C LEU A 88 -42.11 10.27 -47.48
N GLU A 89 -43.44 10.38 -47.49
CA GLU A 89 -44.15 11.66 -47.48
C GLU A 89 -44.29 12.22 -46.06
N ASN A 90 -44.34 11.33 -45.05
CA ASN A 90 -44.14 11.66 -43.64
C ASN A 90 -42.69 11.40 -43.21
N VAL A 91 -41.73 12.12 -43.79
CA VAL A 91 -40.36 12.16 -43.23
C VAL A 91 -40.48 12.69 -41.81
N GLU A 92 -40.26 11.83 -40.81
CA GLU A 92 -40.07 12.26 -39.43
C GLU A 92 -38.94 13.30 -39.45
N GLN A 93 -39.29 14.57 -39.22
CA GLN A 93 -38.34 15.65 -39.28
C GLN A 93 -37.30 15.37 -38.20
N ILE A 94 -36.06 15.16 -38.62
CA ILE A 94 -34.95 14.97 -37.69
C ILE A 94 -34.92 16.21 -36.79
N ASP A 95 -35.25 16.01 -35.52
CA ASP A 95 -35.32 17.11 -34.57
C ASP A 95 -33.93 17.76 -34.47
N PRO A 96 -33.81 19.06 -34.83
CA PRO A 96 -32.54 19.78 -34.73
C PRO A 96 -32.04 19.83 -33.28
N GLU A 97 -32.93 19.79 -32.28
CA GLU A 97 -32.57 19.77 -30.87
C GLU A 97 -31.89 18.46 -30.49
N VAL A 98 -32.44 17.32 -30.93
CA VAL A 98 -31.85 15.99 -30.71
C VAL A 98 -30.50 15.88 -31.40
N THR A 99 -30.39 16.40 -32.63
CA THR A 99 -29.13 16.39 -33.39
C THR A 99 -28.07 17.26 -32.71
N SER A 100 -28.46 18.42 -32.19
CA SER A 100 -27.56 19.29 -31.43
C SER A 100 -27.11 18.62 -30.12
N LYS A 101 -28.03 17.99 -29.38
CA LYS A 101 -27.69 17.24 -28.17
C LYS A 101 -26.73 16.10 -28.46
N LEU A 102 -26.97 15.33 -29.53
CA LEU A 102 -26.09 14.24 -29.95
C LEU A 102 -24.69 14.76 -30.29
N ARG A 103 -24.58 15.87 -31.03
CA ARG A 103 -23.29 16.50 -31.32
C ARG A 103 -22.56 16.95 -30.06
N ASN A 104 -23.26 17.58 -29.13
CA ASN A 104 -22.66 18.03 -27.88
C ASN A 104 -22.13 16.84 -27.07
N VAL A 105 -22.93 15.78 -26.91
CA VAL A 105 -22.51 14.57 -26.20
C VAL A 105 -21.31 13.90 -26.89
N LEU A 106 -21.31 13.84 -28.22
CA LEU A 106 -20.18 13.30 -28.97
C LEU A 106 -18.91 14.13 -28.76
N GLN A 107 -19.04 15.45 -28.76
CA GLN A 107 -17.93 16.37 -28.52
C GLN A 107 -17.40 16.25 -27.08
N ASP A 108 -18.28 16.18 -26.08
CA ASP A 108 -17.89 15.99 -24.69
C ASP A 108 -17.16 14.66 -24.50
N PHE A 109 -17.64 13.61 -25.16
CA PHE A 109 -16.99 12.30 -25.16
C PHE A 109 -15.59 12.35 -25.79
N GLU A 110 -15.42 13.07 -26.90
CA GLU A 110 -14.12 13.25 -27.55
C GLU A 110 -13.14 14.02 -26.64
N ILE A 111 -13.60 15.12 -26.02
CA ILE A 111 -12.80 15.92 -25.09
C ILE A 111 -12.35 15.06 -23.90
N GLU A 112 -13.28 14.38 -23.23
CA GLU A 112 -12.99 13.53 -22.08
C GLU A 112 -12.02 12.40 -22.46
N THR A 113 -12.19 11.80 -23.64
CA THR A 113 -11.28 10.76 -24.12
C THR A 113 -9.86 11.31 -24.32
N VAL A 114 -9.73 12.50 -24.90
CA VAL A 114 -8.43 13.18 -25.06
C VAL A 114 -7.83 13.55 -23.70
N GLU A 115 -8.63 14.00 -22.74
CA GLU A 115 -8.16 14.31 -21.39
C GLU A 115 -7.69 13.05 -20.68
N VAL A 116 -8.49 11.98 -20.63
CA VAL A 116 -8.12 10.72 -19.97
C VAL A 116 -6.85 10.13 -20.59
N THR A 117 -6.69 10.19 -21.90
CA THR A 117 -5.47 9.72 -22.56
C THR A 117 -4.24 10.57 -22.19
N LYS A 118 -4.40 11.91 -22.09
CA LYS A 118 -3.35 12.79 -21.55
C LYS A 118 -3.04 12.48 -20.08
N TRP A 119 -4.04 12.33 -19.23
CA TRP A 119 -3.89 11.99 -17.81
C TRP A 119 -3.18 10.64 -17.63
N ARG A 120 -3.54 9.62 -18.40
CA ARG A 120 -2.85 8.30 -18.37
C ARG A 120 -1.38 8.40 -18.72
N ARG A 121 -1.00 9.32 -19.60
CA ARG A 121 0.40 9.55 -19.98
C ARG A 121 1.13 10.42 -18.95
N GLU A 122 0.53 11.51 -18.51
CA GLU A 122 1.19 12.54 -17.71
C GLU A 122 1.15 12.29 -16.21
N ALA A 123 0.07 11.71 -15.68
CA ALA A 123 -0.08 11.50 -14.25
C ALA A 123 1.01 10.58 -13.67
N PRO A 124 1.37 9.44 -14.31
CA PRO A 124 2.46 8.61 -13.82
C PRO A 124 3.81 9.34 -13.83
N ILE A 125 4.09 10.12 -14.87
CA ILE A 125 5.34 10.88 -15.02
C ILE A 125 5.44 11.95 -13.93
N LYS A 126 4.37 12.75 -13.75
CA LYS A 126 4.32 13.77 -12.69
C LYS A 126 4.46 13.15 -11.31
N ALA A 127 3.79 12.00 -11.06
CA ALA A 127 3.94 11.28 -9.80
C ALA A 127 5.37 10.79 -9.59
N SER A 128 6.01 10.19 -10.60
CA SER A 128 7.39 9.72 -10.49
C SER A 128 8.37 10.86 -10.27
N ASP A 129 8.17 12.01 -10.92
CA ASP A 129 9.02 13.18 -10.75
C ASP A 129 8.93 13.73 -9.32
N VAL A 130 7.71 13.85 -8.78
CA VAL A 130 7.50 14.29 -7.39
C VAL A 130 8.14 13.33 -6.39
N TYR A 131 7.98 12.02 -6.58
CA TYR A 131 8.62 11.03 -5.70
C TYR A 131 10.14 11.09 -5.81
N ARG A 132 10.68 11.26 -7.02
CA ARG A 132 12.12 11.39 -7.23
C ARG A 132 12.67 12.62 -6.52
N ASP A 133 12.00 13.75 -6.63
CA ASP A 133 12.41 15.00 -5.97
C ASP A 133 12.38 14.89 -4.44
N VAL A 134 11.40 14.16 -3.89
CA VAL A 134 11.35 13.87 -2.44
C VAL A 134 12.50 12.95 -2.04
N ILE A 135 12.77 11.89 -2.80
CA ILE A 135 13.89 10.97 -2.53
C ILE A 135 15.22 11.71 -2.56
N THR A 136 15.48 12.54 -3.57
CA THR A 136 16.73 13.30 -3.67
C THR A 136 16.92 14.27 -2.50
N LYS A 137 15.83 14.91 -2.04
CA LYS A 137 15.90 15.81 -0.86
C LYS A 137 16.19 15.05 0.42
N VAL A 138 15.55 13.89 0.60
CA VAL A 138 15.81 13.05 1.78
C VAL A 138 17.24 12.52 1.76
N ASP A 139 17.73 12.08 0.61
CA ASP A 139 19.09 11.60 0.43
C ASP A 139 20.13 12.70 0.73
N GLU A 140 19.89 13.93 0.27
CA GLU A 140 20.70 15.11 0.60
C GLU A 140 20.70 15.41 2.11
N GLN A 141 19.53 15.40 2.76
CA GLN A 141 19.41 15.61 4.20
C GLN A 141 20.11 14.52 5.02
N VAL A 142 19.96 13.25 4.63
CA VAL A 142 20.62 12.13 5.30
C VAL A 142 22.13 12.23 5.11
N SER A 143 22.61 12.57 3.91
CA SER A 143 24.03 12.78 3.63
C SER A 143 24.60 13.89 4.50
N GLU A 144 23.89 15.01 4.63
CA GLU A 144 24.29 16.12 5.50
C GLU A 144 24.41 15.67 6.97
N ILE A 145 23.41 14.94 7.49
CA ILE A 145 23.45 14.38 8.85
C ILE A 145 24.62 13.42 9.03
N VAL A 146 24.88 12.53 8.06
CA VAL A 146 26.02 11.60 8.12
C VAL A 146 27.34 12.36 8.17
N THR A 147 27.52 13.38 7.32
CA THR A 147 28.74 14.20 7.35
C THR A 147 28.90 14.97 8.66
N GLN A 148 27.80 15.41 9.26
CA GLN A 148 27.81 16.06 10.58
C GLN A 148 28.24 15.08 11.67
N ILE A 149 27.69 13.85 11.67
CA ILE A 149 28.07 12.79 12.61
C ILE A 149 29.55 12.40 12.43
N GLU A 150 30.04 12.28 11.20
CA GLU A 150 31.45 11.99 10.93
C GLU A 150 32.37 13.10 11.46
N LYS A 151 31.99 14.37 11.26
CA LYS A 151 32.73 15.52 11.78
C LYS A 151 32.70 15.61 13.31
N ASP A 152 31.55 15.31 13.92
CA ASP A 152 31.39 15.28 15.38
C ASP A 152 32.17 14.09 15.99
N ALA A 153 32.20 12.95 15.31
CA ALA A 153 33.04 11.82 15.70
C ALA A 153 34.53 12.17 15.58
N GLU A 154 34.97 12.79 14.49
CA GLU A 154 36.36 13.14 14.28
C GLU A 154 36.84 14.25 15.24
N SER A 155 35.98 15.22 15.57
CA SER A 155 36.27 16.19 16.64
C SER A 155 36.33 15.55 18.02
N THR A 156 35.43 14.62 18.35
CA THR A 156 35.48 13.87 19.62
C THR A 156 36.74 12.98 19.69
N TYR A 157 37.12 12.33 18.60
CA TYR A 157 38.36 11.54 18.50
C TYR A 157 39.62 12.42 18.64
N ASN A 158 39.57 13.67 18.19
CA ASN A 158 40.67 14.63 18.33
C ASN A 158 40.71 15.28 19.73
N GLU A 159 39.57 15.54 20.38
CA GLU A 159 39.48 15.99 21.78
C GLU A 159 39.91 14.91 22.76
N THR A 160 39.57 13.63 22.51
CA THR A 160 40.03 12.50 23.35
C THR A 160 41.52 12.18 23.12
N LYS A 161 42.13 12.71 22.05
CA LYS A 161 43.56 12.60 21.73
C LYS A 161 44.36 13.88 22.01
N GLU A 162 43.74 14.97 22.45
CA GLU A 162 44.51 15.91 23.24
C GLU A 162 44.95 15.12 24.47
N PRO A 163 46.26 14.87 24.66
CA PRO A 163 46.68 14.21 25.86
C PRO A 163 46.16 15.09 26.99
N GLU A 164 45.34 14.53 27.88
CA GLU A 164 45.29 15.01 29.25
C GLU A 164 46.76 15.26 29.61
N GLN A 165 47.13 16.53 29.72
CA GLN A 165 48.43 16.91 30.21
C GLN A 165 48.42 16.47 31.66
N VAL A 166 48.71 15.19 31.88
CA VAL A 166 49.04 14.67 33.19
C VAL A 166 50.20 15.54 33.63
N ASN A 167 49.93 16.38 34.63
CA ASN A 167 50.89 17.32 35.16
C ASN A 167 52.15 16.52 35.52
N GLU A 168 53.22 16.63 34.72
CA GLU A 168 54.45 15.83 34.89
C GLU A 168 55.01 16.00 36.31
N GLU A 169 54.78 17.15 36.93
CA GLU A 169 55.16 17.46 38.30
C GLU A 169 54.47 16.56 39.35
N GLU A 170 53.18 16.23 39.17
CA GLU A 170 52.43 15.39 40.12
C GLU A 170 52.79 13.90 39.96
N SER A 171 53.11 13.48 38.72
CA SER A 171 53.62 12.13 38.42
C SER A 171 55.03 11.90 38.99
N ASP A 172 55.89 12.92 38.96
CA ASP A 172 57.23 12.82 39.52
C ASP A 172 57.23 12.86 41.05
N GLU A 173 56.34 13.63 41.67
CA GLU A 173 56.21 13.71 43.12
C GLU A 173 55.65 12.41 43.72
N THR A 174 54.62 11.83 43.07
CA THR A 174 54.08 10.51 43.45
C THR A 174 55.11 9.40 43.27
N SER A 175 55.90 9.42 42.20
CA SER A 175 56.97 8.45 41.96
C SER A 175 58.09 8.55 43.02
N LYS A 176 58.46 9.77 43.44
CA LYS A 176 59.43 9.99 44.52
C LYS A 176 58.91 9.47 45.85
N SER A 177 57.68 9.84 46.23
CA SER A 177 57.04 9.35 47.46
C SER A 177 56.96 7.82 47.49
N TYR A 178 56.62 7.19 46.36
CA TYR A 178 56.59 5.73 46.27
C TYR A 178 57.96 5.08 46.53
N ASN A 179 59.03 5.65 45.98
CA ASN A 179 60.39 5.15 46.21
C ASN A 179 60.85 5.37 47.65
N GLU A 180 60.54 6.52 48.26
CA GLU A 180 60.82 6.78 49.68
C GLU A 180 60.13 5.75 50.59
N HIS A 181 58.88 5.38 50.27
CA HIS A 181 58.16 4.34 51.00
C HIS A 181 58.76 2.94 50.83
N LEU A 182 59.32 2.63 49.65
CA LEU A 182 60.03 1.37 49.42
C LEU A 182 61.33 1.30 50.25
N GLU A 183 62.08 2.39 50.34
CA GLU A 183 63.30 2.44 51.16
C GLU A 183 62.99 2.29 52.66
N LEU A 184 61.96 2.95 53.16
CA LEU A 184 61.50 2.80 54.54
C LEU A 184 61.05 1.36 54.84
N LEU A 185 60.38 0.71 53.89
CA LEU A 185 59.99 -0.70 54.02
C LEU A 185 61.22 -1.60 54.14
N GLU A 186 62.24 -1.37 53.32
CA GLU A 186 63.50 -2.13 53.36
C GLU A 186 64.22 -1.95 54.70
N GLU A 187 64.32 -0.71 55.20
CA GLU A 187 64.94 -0.44 56.48
C GLU A 187 64.18 -1.13 57.63
N SER A 188 62.85 -1.06 57.63
CA SER A 188 62.02 -1.72 58.64
C SER A 188 62.18 -3.24 58.60
N SER A 189 62.27 -3.83 57.41
CA SER A 189 62.53 -5.27 57.22
C SER A 189 63.88 -5.65 57.83
N ARG A 190 64.92 -4.85 57.60
CA ARG A 190 66.25 -5.08 58.18
C ARG A 190 66.23 -4.98 59.70
N LEU A 191 65.53 -4.00 60.25
CA LEU A 191 65.38 -3.84 61.70
C LEU A 191 64.61 -5.01 62.34
N LEU A 192 63.54 -5.49 61.69
CA LEU A 192 62.80 -6.67 62.17
C LEU A 192 63.67 -7.93 62.16
N LEU A 193 64.51 -8.11 61.14
CA LEU A 193 65.48 -9.21 61.11
C LEU A 193 66.51 -9.10 62.24
N GLY A 194 67.01 -7.88 62.52
CA GLY A 194 67.92 -7.64 63.64
C GLY A 194 67.28 -7.93 64.99
N LEU A 195 66.07 -7.40 65.21
CA LEU A 195 65.30 -7.61 66.44
C LEU A 195 65.00 -9.10 66.66
N ARG A 196 64.72 -9.85 65.60
CA ARG A 196 64.50 -11.29 65.68
C ARG A 196 65.74 -12.02 66.21
N VAL A 197 66.92 -11.69 65.70
CA VAL A 197 68.18 -12.29 66.18
C VAL A 197 68.43 -11.94 67.65
N GLU A 198 68.15 -10.71 68.05
CA GLU A 198 68.30 -10.26 69.45
C GLU A 198 67.31 -10.99 70.38
N VAL A 199 66.06 -11.16 69.96
CA VAL A 199 65.05 -11.94 70.70
C VAL A 199 65.46 -13.41 70.82
N GLU A 200 65.99 -14.02 69.75
CA GLU A 200 66.52 -15.38 69.79
C GLU A 200 67.68 -15.49 70.78
N ALA A 201 68.61 -14.51 70.77
CA ALA A 201 69.71 -14.46 71.75
C ALA A 201 69.18 -14.35 73.19
N TYR A 202 68.26 -13.43 73.46
CA TYR A 202 67.65 -13.32 74.79
C TYR A 202 66.94 -14.60 75.22
N ASN A 203 66.20 -15.26 74.32
CA ASN A 203 65.56 -16.53 74.62
C ASN A 203 66.58 -17.62 74.99
N THR A 204 67.71 -17.73 74.28
CA THR A 204 68.76 -18.69 74.65
C THR A 204 69.39 -18.38 76.01
N THR A 205 69.61 -17.09 76.35
CA THR A 205 70.11 -16.71 77.67
C THR A 205 69.09 -17.00 78.77
N PHE A 206 67.80 -16.79 78.48
CA PHE A 206 66.71 -17.12 79.38
C PHE A 206 66.60 -18.62 79.63
N GLU A 207 66.70 -19.44 78.57
CA GLU A 207 66.75 -20.90 78.67
C GLU A 207 67.94 -21.36 79.50
N PHE A 208 69.13 -20.80 79.27
CA PHE A 208 70.32 -21.10 80.07
C PHE A 208 70.14 -20.75 81.56
N LEU A 209 69.61 -19.55 81.87
CA LEU A 209 69.34 -19.13 83.24
C LEU A 209 68.28 -20.02 83.89
N ASN A 210 67.23 -20.40 83.16
CA ASN A 210 66.20 -21.30 83.64
C ASN A 210 66.76 -22.70 83.93
N ASP A 211 67.65 -23.21 83.08
CA ASP A 211 68.36 -24.47 83.31
C ASP A 211 69.33 -24.39 84.49
N ALA A 212 70.05 -23.28 84.65
CA ALA A 212 70.91 -23.04 85.81
C ALA A 212 70.08 -22.96 87.11
N TYR A 213 68.94 -22.26 87.08
CA TYR A 213 68.00 -22.18 88.20
C TYR A 213 67.45 -23.56 88.57
N LYS A 214 67.04 -24.36 87.57
CA LYS A 214 66.62 -25.75 87.80
C LYS A 214 67.73 -26.58 88.45
N ARG A 215 68.98 -26.46 87.99
CA ARG A 215 70.14 -27.15 88.61
C ARG A 215 70.36 -26.71 90.06
N GLN A 216 70.31 -25.42 90.35
CA GLN A 216 70.47 -24.91 91.71
C GLN A 216 69.33 -25.37 92.63
N SER A 217 68.09 -25.41 92.14
CA SER A 217 66.96 -25.95 92.91
C SER A 217 67.11 -27.45 93.24
N LEU A 218 67.78 -28.21 92.36
CA LEU A 218 68.12 -29.62 92.59
C LEU A 218 69.28 -29.79 93.59
N GLU A 219 70.26 -28.88 93.60
CA GLU A 219 71.40 -28.91 94.55
C GLU A 219 71.01 -28.42 95.97
N VAL A 220 70.13 -27.43 96.08
CA VAL A 220 69.57 -26.99 97.38
C VAL A 220 68.62 -28.05 97.96
N GLY A 221 67.93 -28.81 97.11
CA GLY A 221 67.17 -29.99 97.53
C GLY A 221 68.03 -31.15 98.06
N ASN A 222 69.32 -31.24 97.67
CA ASN A 222 70.21 -32.36 98.02
C ASN A 222 71.22 -32.02 99.14
N SER A 223 71.29 -30.76 99.58
CA SER A 223 72.17 -30.29 100.67
C SER A 223 71.45 -30.07 102.01
N GLY A 224 70.13 -30.33 102.08
CA GLY A 224 69.30 -30.23 103.27
C GLY A 224 68.91 -31.55 103.97
N ASN A 225 69.46 -32.71 103.57
CA ASN A 225 68.93 -34.01 104.03
C ASN A 225 69.97 -35.06 104.47
N ASN A 226 71.11 -34.66 105.07
CA ASN A 226 72.00 -35.59 105.80
C ASN A 226 72.80 -34.88 106.92
N GLY A 227 72.10 -34.13 107.77
CA GLY A 227 72.57 -33.71 109.09
C GLY A 227 71.45 -33.89 110.12
N GLU A 228 71.72 -34.72 111.13
CA GLU A 228 70.94 -34.92 112.38
C GLU A 228 69.87 -36.04 112.43
N HIS A 229 70.31 -37.25 112.80
CA HIS A 229 69.75 -38.10 113.87
C HIS A 229 70.95 -38.89 114.44
N ARG A 230 71.53 -38.55 115.61
CA ARG A 230 71.12 -38.99 116.96
C ARG A 230 70.54 -40.39 117.03
#